data_AF-W2XKP8-F1
#
_entry.id   AF-W2XKP8-F1
#
_cell.length_a   1.000
_cell.length_b   1.000
_cell.length_c   1.000
_cell.angle_alpha   90.00
_cell.angle_beta   90.00
_cell.angle_gamma   90.00
#
_symmetry.space_group_name_H-M   'P 1'
#
loop_
_entity.id
_entity.type
_entity.pdbx_description
1 polymer ?
#
loop_
_entity_poly.entity_id
_entity_poly.type
_entity_poly.pdbx_seq_one_letter_code
_entity_poly.pdbx_strand_id
1 'polypeptide(L)'
;MVNQEEALLSFGSPRQGFSTSVHSLVDEGTLEDEGGKNATELLAFYRQRCEQFHAEREQTLAHLAQIEVSKEEAHRLKWEIKTKNEEIADLEESLKKANAALFQAKAELIDLQTENKTLKLQEQDDRQKIQKLLALTQPITEQVTFFRDCRPGTRTTYPSGRTPTPTTYPYPSTMHIGSEEMQQKKKKQKSGFAVRGNAPSLMNITQAIPPNKVLRTIYMPNEQTAALTKTIENLQKQLEAHQQLTETRIQALLDGFAEEKAKILLHQQQIEEKNAQLEKQVEKTKRVLTQTTKDYLVLRHKSQETERLAHEEIFQAKQKCENLVTEKTKLTEKVREETNALREVVREEGNQTVLEFRNQALSRERDLHILKEQYAAMQEACTKRIQDLQVRLTKLRSRYRSLDKRRAMEMEGFTRDLAGLKRHLQKLEVILYGRGLTAQERQVLRYDENYALDSNELSDEIAALQRRLMDLSADLAEA
;
A
#
# COMPACT_ATOMS: atom_id res chain seq x y z
N MET A 1 25.99 -6.49 11.83
CA MET A 1 25.58 -5.80 10.58
C MET A 1 25.32 -6.87 9.54
N VAL A 2 24.28 -6.69 8.72
CA VAL A 2 23.66 -7.69 7.82
C VAL A 2 22.65 -8.59 8.54
N ASN A 3 21.37 -8.23 8.42
CA ASN A 3 20.17 -9.12 8.36
C ASN A 3 18.91 -8.35 8.80
N GLN A 4 18.42 -7.44 7.95
CA GLN A 4 17.06 -6.89 8.03
C GLN A 4 16.56 -6.53 6.62
N GLU A 5 16.54 -7.48 5.67
CA GLU A 5 15.93 -7.23 4.35
C GLU A 5 14.99 -8.35 3.84
N GLU A 6 14.77 -9.45 4.57
CA GLU A 6 13.98 -10.59 4.04
C GLU A 6 12.56 -10.73 4.59
N ALA A 7 11.94 -9.66 5.11
CA ALA A 7 10.57 -9.72 5.66
C ALA A 7 9.48 -8.99 4.87
N LEU A 8 9.80 -8.41 3.69
CA LEU A 8 8.86 -7.54 2.96
C LEU A 8 8.44 -8.08 1.60
N LEU A 9 8.21 -9.38 1.43
CA LEU A 9 7.56 -9.91 0.22
C LEU A 9 6.67 -11.12 0.55
N SER A 10 5.55 -10.87 1.25
CA SER A 10 4.39 -11.77 1.22
C SER A 10 3.17 -10.99 0.76
N PHE A 11 2.96 -11.12 -0.55
CA PHE A 11 1.80 -10.90 -1.40
C PHE A 11 0.53 -10.29 -0.79
N GLY A 12 0.03 -9.28 -1.52
CA GLY A 12 -1.37 -8.92 -1.49
C GLY A 12 -2.28 -10.12 -1.76
N SER A 13 -3.32 -10.22 -0.94
CA SER A 13 -4.59 -10.82 -1.33
C SER A 13 -5.65 -9.72 -1.46
N PRO A 14 -6.59 -9.84 -2.42
CA PRO A 14 -7.62 -8.84 -2.63
C PRO A 14 -8.59 -8.87 -1.43
N ARG A 15 -8.70 -7.78 -0.67
CA ARG A 15 -9.75 -7.66 0.33
C ARG A 15 -11.08 -7.43 -0.37
N GLN A 16 -11.90 -8.49 -0.36
CA GLN A 16 -13.36 -8.44 -0.42
C GLN A 16 -13.90 -7.35 0.51
N GLY A 17 -14.94 -6.67 0.04
CA GLY A 17 -15.55 -5.52 0.68
C GLY A 17 -15.99 -5.75 2.11
N PHE A 18 -15.77 -4.75 2.95
CA PHE A 18 -16.48 -4.62 4.21
C PHE A 18 -17.68 -3.69 4.01
N SER A 19 -18.84 -4.33 4.01
CA SER A 19 -20.15 -3.73 4.15
C SER A 19 -20.35 -3.17 5.56
N THR A 20 -21.17 -2.13 5.62
CA THR A 20 -21.74 -1.45 6.76
C THR A 20 -22.53 -2.36 7.71
N SER A 21 -22.33 -2.22 9.03
CA SER A 21 -23.31 -2.53 10.09
C SER A 21 -22.78 -1.96 11.41
N VAL A 22 -23.34 -0.88 11.98
CA VAL A 22 -24.49 -0.85 12.92
C VAL A 22 -24.26 -1.70 14.17
N HIS A 23 -23.99 -1.02 15.29
CA HIS A 23 -24.38 -1.23 16.71
C HIS A 23 -23.28 -0.64 17.62
N SER A 24 -23.50 -0.05 18.79
CA SER A 24 -24.67 0.12 19.64
C SER A 24 -24.32 1.24 20.62
N LEU A 25 -25.21 2.22 20.78
CA LEU A 25 -25.13 3.18 21.87
C LEU A 25 -25.42 2.40 23.18
N VAL A 26 -24.39 2.18 24.00
CA VAL A 26 -24.56 1.70 25.38
C VAL A 26 -24.02 2.79 26.29
N ASP A 27 -24.88 3.16 27.23
CA ASP A 27 -24.79 4.23 28.21
C ASP A 27 -23.65 3.94 29.20
N GLU A 28 -22.50 4.60 29.03
CA GLU A 28 -21.36 4.57 29.97
C GLU A 28 -21.54 5.64 31.04
N GLY A 29 -22.39 5.34 32.02
CA GLY A 29 -22.42 6.05 33.29
C GLY A 29 -22.17 5.04 34.41
N THR A 30 -21.13 5.29 35.21
CA THR A 30 -20.90 4.76 36.58
C THR A 30 -19.85 3.67 36.86
N LEU A 31 -18.73 3.56 36.12
CA LEU A 31 -17.57 2.76 36.61
C LEU A 31 -16.15 3.31 36.22
N GLU A 32 -15.98 4.60 35.95
CA GLU A 32 -14.80 5.05 35.18
C GLU A 32 -13.64 5.75 35.90
N ASP A 33 -13.65 6.00 37.22
CA ASP A 33 -12.67 7.00 37.72
C ASP A 33 -11.24 6.48 37.98
N GLU A 34 -10.99 5.16 38.04
CA GLU A 34 -9.62 4.62 38.25
C GLU A 34 -9.22 3.56 37.21
N GLY A 35 -10.16 2.69 36.79
CA GLY A 35 -9.94 1.73 35.71
C GLY A 35 -10.00 2.37 34.31
N GLY A 36 -10.84 3.40 34.15
CA GLY A 36 -11.01 4.14 32.90
C GLY A 36 -9.76 4.93 32.53
N LYS A 37 -9.05 5.52 33.51
CA LYS A 37 -7.77 6.22 33.28
C LYS A 37 -6.69 5.28 32.73
N ASN A 38 -6.54 4.09 33.33
CA ASN A 38 -5.59 3.09 32.85
C ASN A 38 -5.96 2.52 31.47
N ALA A 39 -7.25 2.31 31.20
CA ALA A 39 -7.72 1.85 29.88
C ALA A 39 -7.58 2.93 28.81
N THR A 40 -7.86 4.19 29.14
CA THR A 40 -7.70 5.33 28.24
C THR A 40 -6.24 5.66 27.99
N GLU A 41 -5.36 5.53 28.98
CA GLU A 41 -3.90 5.63 28.82
C GLU A 41 -3.33 4.52 27.94
N LEU A 42 -3.80 3.27 28.12
CA LEU A 42 -3.40 2.16 27.26
C LEU A 42 -3.89 2.34 25.81
N LEU A 43 -5.12 2.80 25.63
CA LEU A 43 -5.66 3.14 24.31
C LEU A 43 -4.92 4.31 23.68
N ALA A 44 -4.52 5.33 24.46
CA ALA A 44 -3.70 6.44 23.99
C ALA A 44 -2.32 5.95 23.54
N PHE A 45 -1.69 5.03 24.29
CA PHE A 45 -0.42 4.41 23.90
C PHE A 45 -0.53 3.63 22.58
N TYR A 46 -1.57 2.81 22.41
CA TYR A 46 -1.76 2.08 21.15
C TYR A 46 -2.11 3.01 19.98
N ARG A 47 -2.87 4.09 20.21
CA ARG A 47 -3.13 5.12 19.19
C ARG A 47 -1.84 5.81 18.77
N GLN A 48 -1.02 6.25 19.73
CA GLN A 48 0.28 6.86 19.46
C GLN A 48 1.20 5.89 18.71
N ARG A 49 1.18 4.60 19.07
CA ARG A 49 1.97 3.59 18.37
C ARG A 49 1.48 3.34 16.95
N CYS A 50 0.17 3.35 16.72
CA CYS A 50 -0.40 3.30 15.37
C CYS A 50 0.01 4.52 14.55
N GLU A 51 -0.04 5.72 15.14
CA GLU A 51 0.42 6.96 14.48
C GLU A 51 1.91 6.90 14.12
N GLN A 52 2.76 6.38 15.00
CA GLN A 52 4.18 6.14 14.70
C GLN A 52 4.36 5.17 13.53
N PHE A 53 3.64 4.04 13.52
CA PHE A 53 3.69 3.11 12.39
C PHE A 53 3.15 3.71 11.10
N HIS A 54 2.13 4.58 11.18
CA HIS A 54 1.64 5.31 10.02
C HIS A 54 2.70 6.29 9.49
N ALA A 55 3.38 7.03 10.35
CA ALA A 55 4.45 7.93 9.96
C ALA A 55 5.66 7.18 9.36
N GLU A 56 6.08 6.07 9.96
CA GLU A 56 7.14 5.20 9.40
C GLU A 56 6.74 4.63 8.04
N ARG A 57 5.48 4.21 7.90
CA ARG A 57 4.94 3.72 6.62
C ARG A 57 4.90 4.83 5.57
N GLU A 58 4.50 6.04 5.92
CA GLU A 58 4.51 7.18 4.98
C GLU A 58 5.94 7.56 4.57
N GLN A 59 6.90 7.55 5.49
CA GLN A 59 8.32 7.78 5.18
C GLN A 59 8.89 6.71 4.26
N THR A 60 8.61 5.43 4.52
CA THR A 60 9.05 4.34 3.65
C THR A 60 8.39 4.40 2.26
N LEU A 61 7.11 4.76 2.18
CA LEU A 61 6.43 4.98 0.90
C LEU A 61 7.00 6.19 0.15
N ALA A 62 7.35 7.27 0.84
CA ALA A 62 8.00 8.43 0.22
C ALA A 62 9.41 8.08 -0.30
N HIS A 63 10.19 7.30 0.46
CA HIS A 63 11.48 6.78 -0.01
C HIS A 63 11.34 5.83 -1.19
N LEU A 64 10.34 4.95 -1.19
CA LEU A 64 10.04 4.08 -2.33
C LEU A 64 9.64 4.90 -3.55
N ALA A 65 8.78 5.90 -3.41
CA ALA A 65 8.40 6.79 -4.51
C ALA A 65 9.59 7.59 -5.07
N GLN A 66 10.61 7.88 -4.26
CA GLN A 66 11.83 8.54 -4.70
C GLN A 66 12.80 7.57 -5.44
N ILE A 67 12.80 6.29 -5.08
CA ILE A 67 13.62 5.25 -5.71
C ILE A 67 12.94 4.65 -6.94
N GLU A 68 11.61 4.67 -6.99
CA GLU A 68 10.83 4.26 -8.14
C GLU A 68 11.16 5.19 -9.32
N VAL A 69 12.15 4.76 -10.12
CA VAL A 69 12.42 5.33 -11.44
C VAL A 69 11.11 5.32 -12.19
N SER A 70 10.67 6.49 -12.64
CA SER A 70 9.41 6.59 -13.37
C SER A 70 9.42 5.57 -14.51
N LYS A 71 8.35 4.78 -14.62
CA LYS A 71 8.21 3.80 -15.71
C LYS A 71 8.43 4.47 -17.08
N GLU A 72 8.15 5.77 -17.16
CA GLU A 72 8.39 6.62 -18.32
C GLU A 72 9.89 6.84 -18.60
N GLU A 73 10.70 7.11 -17.57
CA GLU A 73 12.16 7.26 -17.70
C GLU A 73 12.83 5.94 -18.10
N ALA A 74 12.41 4.83 -17.49
CA ALA A 74 12.89 3.50 -17.85
C ALA A 74 12.53 3.13 -19.31
N HIS A 75 11.31 3.47 -19.76
CA HIS A 75 10.91 3.27 -21.14
C HIS A 75 11.68 4.19 -22.10
N ARG A 76 11.88 5.46 -21.74
CA ARG A 76 12.66 6.42 -22.51
C ARG A 76 14.09 5.94 -22.71
N LEU A 77 14.78 5.53 -21.65
CA LEU A 77 16.16 5.02 -21.73
C LEU A 77 16.23 3.75 -22.59
N LYS A 78 15.25 2.83 -22.48
CA LYS A 78 15.17 1.66 -23.36
C LYS A 78 15.01 2.05 -24.83
N TRP A 79 14.20 3.07 -25.11
CA TRP A 79 13.99 3.57 -26.46
C TRP A 79 15.24 4.24 -27.01
N GLU A 80 15.94 5.05 -26.21
CA GLU A 80 17.22 5.67 -26.57
C GLU A 80 18.31 4.61 -26.85
N ILE A 81 18.37 3.53 -26.07
CA ILE A 81 19.29 2.41 -26.34
C ILE A 81 18.93 1.74 -27.67
N LYS A 82 17.64 1.54 -27.95
CA LYS A 82 17.19 0.90 -29.19
C LYS A 82 17.56 1.74 -30.41
N THR A 83 17.30 3.04 -30.39
CA THR A 83 17.68 3.93 -31.51
C THR A 83 19.18 3.98 -31.72
N LYS A 84 19.97 4.02 -30.64
CA LYS A 84 21.44 3.98 -30.74
C LYS A 84 21.94 2.68 -31.34
N ASN A 85 21.32 1.54 -31.05
CA ASN A 85 21.68 0.27 -31.66
C ASN A 85 21.32 0.21 -33.16
N GLU A 86 20.19 0.80 -33.55
CA GLU A 86 19.81 0.95 -34.96
C GLU A 86 20.81 1.84 -35.72
N GLU A 87 21.21 2.98 -35.14
CA GLU A 87 22.25 3.86 -35.70
C GLU A 87 23.59 3.12 -35.87
N ILE A 88 24.00 2.31 -34.89
CA ILE A 88 25.24 1.51 -34.98
C ILE A 88 25.14 0.49 -36.12
N ALA A 89 24.00 -0.19 -36.28
CA ALA A 89 23.80 -1.16 -37.35
C ALA A 89 23.90 -0.50 -38.74
N ASP A 90 23.31 0.67 -38.92
CA ASP A 90 23.39 1.45 -40.16
C ASP A 90 24.83 1.89 -40.46
N LEU A 91 25.55 2.35 -39.44
CA LEU A 91 26.97 2.72 -39.57
C LEU A 91 27.83 1.51 -39.95
N GLU A 92 27.60 0.34 -39.34
CA GLU A 92 28.29 -0.90 -39.70
C GLU A 92 28.02 -1.32 -41.16
N GLU A 93 26.78 -1.17 -41.64
CA GLU A 93 26.44 -1.45 -43.02
C GLU A 93 27.14 -0.46 -43.98
N SER A 94 27.17 0.82 -43.64
CA SER A 94 27.87 1.84 -44.42
C SER A 94 29.38 1.55 -44.51
N LEU A 95 29.99 1.10 -43.41
CA LEU A 95 31.40 0.73 -43.36
C LEU A 95 31.69 -0.52 -44.20
N LYS A 96 30.80 -1.52 -44.18
CA LYS A 96 30.91 -2.70 -45.07
C LYS A 96 30.85 -2.29 -46.54
N LYS A 97 29.93 -1.38 -46.92
CA LYS A 97 29.82 -0.85 -48.29
C LYS A 97 31.07 -0.08 -48.71
N ALA A 98 31.58 0.80 -47.84
CA ALA A 98 32.80 1.56 -48.10
C ALA A 98 34.02 0.64 -48.28
N ASN A 99 34.16 -0.38 -47.44
CA ASN A 99 35.24 -1.37 -47.57
C ASN A 99 35.12 -2.16 -48.88
N ALA A 100 33.92 -2.56 -49.30
CA ALA A 100 33.71 -3.23 -50.57
C ALA A 100 34.14 -2.36 -51.77
N ALA A 101 33.79 -1.07 -51.76
CA ALA A 101 34.22 -0.11 -52.79
C ALA A 101 35.76 0.06 -52.79
N LEU A 102 36.38 0.11 -51.61
CA LEU A 102 37.84 0.20 -51.49
C LEU A 102 38.54 -1.04 -52.05
N PHE A 103 37.99 -2.24 -51.83
CA PHE A 103 38.54 -3.47 -52.42
C PHE A 103 38.39 -3.50 -53.94
N GLN A 104 37.26 -3.01 -54.47
CA GLN A 104 37.07 -2.87 -55.92
C GLN A 104 38.10 -1.91 -56.52
N ALA A 105 38.28 -0.72 -55.94
CA ALA A 105 39.27 0.24 -56.41
C ALA A 105 40.71 -0.30 -56.34
N LYS A 106 41.04 -1.09 -55.31
CA LYS A 106 42.34 -1.79 -55.21
C LYS A 106 42.52 -2.82 -56.32
N ALA A 107 41.47 -3.56 -56.69
CA ALA A 107 41.53 -4.52 -57.79
C ALA A 107 41.77 -3.82 -59.14
N GLU A 108 41.02 -2.74 -59.42
CA GLU A 108 41.20 -1.93 -60.63
C GLU A 108 42.62 -1.35 -60.73
N LEU A 109 43.20 -0.91 -59.61
CA LEU A 109 44.58 -0.42 -59.57
C LEU A 109 45.59 -1.52 -59.94
N ILE A 110 45.37 -2.75 -59.47
CA ILE A 110 46.23 -3.90 -59.82
C ILE A 110 46.12 -4.18 -61.32
N ASP A 111 44.90 -4.17 -61.88
CA ASP A 111 44.68 -4.40 -63.31
C ASP A 111 45.42 -3.34 -64.16
N LEU A 112 45.25 -2.05 -63.85
CA LEU A 112 45.98 -0.96 -64.51
C LEU A 112 47.50 -1.06 -64.35
N GLN A 113 47.98 -1.58 -63.22
CA GLN A 113 49.41 -1.81 -63.00
C GLN A 113 49.93 -2.96 -63.88
N THR A 114 49.13 -4.01 -64.09
CA THR A 114 49.50 -5.09 -65.02
C THR A 114 49.50 -4.61 -66.46
N GLU A 115 48.51 -3.82 -66.88
CA GLU A 115 48.44 -3.21 -68.20
C GLU A 115 49.62 -2.25 -68.46
N ASN A 116 50.00 -1.44 -67.48
CA ASN A 116 51.20 -0.60 -67.61
C ASN A 116 52.48 -1.43 -67.81
N LYS A 117 52.59 -2.60 -67.16
CA LYS A 117 53.76 -3.48 -67.33
C LYS A 117 53.78 -4.11 -68.72
N THR A 118 52.63 -4.52 -69.26
CA THR A 118 52.55 -5.10 -70.61
C THR A 118 52.87 -4.05 -71.68
N LEU A 119 52.36 -2.83 -71.54
CA LEU A 119 52.68 -1.71 -72.44
C LEU A 119 54.18 -1.35 -72.42
N LYS A 120 54.82 -1.36 -71.24
CA LYS A 120 56.27 -1.13 -71.14
C LYS A 120 57.10 -2.22 -71.84
N LEU A 121 56.67 -3.48 -71.77
CA LEU A 121 57.32 -4.57 -72.51
C LEU A 121 57.19 -4.38 -74.03
N GLN A 122 55.99 -4.03 -74.50
CA GLN A 122 55.75 -3.73 -75.92
C GLN A 122 56.63 -2.56 -76.39
N GLU A 123 56.73 -1.49 -75.60
CA GLU A 123 57.61 -0.36 -75.91
C GLU A 123 59.07 -0.78 -76.05
N GLN A 124 59.56 -1.67 -75.17
CA GLN A 124 60.93 -2.18 -75.24
C GLN A 124 61.16 -3.02 -76.50
N ASP A 125 60.22 -3.87 -76.87
CA ASP A 125 60.29 -4.68 -78.10
C ASP A 125 60.28 -3.78 -79.35
N ASP A 126 59.44 -2.75 -79.36
CA ASP A 126 59.38 -1.80 -80.46
C ASP A 126 60.65 -0.94 -80.55
N ARG A 127 61.23 -0.54 -79.42
CA ARG A 127 62.56 0.11 -79.38
C ARG A 127 63.64 -0.80 -79.99
N GLN A 128 63.63 -2.10 -79.70
CA GLN A 128 64.58 -3.05 -80.30
C GLN A 128 64.36 -3.24 -81.81
N LYS A 129 63.10 -3.31 -82.26
CA LYS A 129 62.77 -3.34 -83.70
C LYS A 129 63.28 -2.08 -84.41
N ILE A 130 63.06 -0.91 -83.82
CA ILE A 130 63.57 0.36 -84.35
C ILE A 130 65.09 0.35 -84.41
N GLN A 131 65.79 -0.08 -83.35
CA GLN A 131 67.26 -0.17 -83.35
C GLN A 131 67.78 -1.11 -84.43
N LYS A 132 67.13 -2.27 -84.61
CA LYS A 132 67.49 -3.22 -85.67
C LYS A 132 67.28 -2.62 -87.07
N LEU A 133 66.15 -1.93 -87.28
CA LEU A 133 65.87 -1.23 -88.54
C LEU A 133 66.86 -0.09 -88.77
N LEU A 134 67.20 0.68 -87.74
CA LEU A 134 68.22 1.73 -87.80
C LEU A 134 69.61 1.16 -88.11
N ALA A 135 69.99 0.01 -87.54
CA ALA A 135 71.26 -0.64 -87.85
C ALA A 135 71.32 -1.15 -89.30
N LEU A 136 70.18 -1.56 -89.88
CA LEU A 136 70.05 -1.94 -91.28
C LEU A 136 70.05 -0.74 -92.24
N THR A 137 69.58 0.43 -91.79
CA THR A 137 69.53 1.66 -92.60
C THR A 137 70.71 2.59 -92.37
N GLN A 138 71.57 2.32 -91.39
CA GLN A 138 72.84 3.02 -91.26
C GLN A 138 73.68 2.76 -92.53
N PRO A 139 74.05 3.81 -93.29
CA PRO A 139 74.95 3.63 -94.41
C PRO A 139 76.28 3.11 -93.86
N ILE A 140 76.76 1.99 -94.40
CA ILE A 140 78.12 1.49 -94.17
C ILE A 140 79.05 2.61 -94.63
N THR A 141 79.58 3.37 -93.67
CA THR A 141 80.57 4.40 -93.95
C THR A 141 81.91 3.69 -94.17
N GLU A 142 82.12 3.18 -95.39
CA GLU A 142 83.47 2.92 -95.88
C GLU A 142 84.24 4.25 -95.81
N GLN A 143 85.22 4.32 -94.91
CA GLN A 143 86.12 5.46 -94.80
C GLN A 143 87.05 5.51 -96.01
N VAL A 144 86.59 6.11 -97.11
CA VAL A 144 87.45 6.48 -98.24
C VAL A 144 88.03 7.86 -97.95
N THR A 145 89.30 7.88 -97.53
CA THR A 145 90.11 9.09 -97.32
C THR A 145 90.40 9.78 -98.64
N PHE A 146 89.86 10.98 -98.86
CA PHE A 146 90.18 11.81 -100.04
C PHE A 146 91.37 12.74 -99.77
N PHE A 147 92.43 12.60 -100.57
CA PHE A 147 93.51 13.58 -100.72
C PHE A 147 93.03 14.76 -101.60
N ARG A 148 93.56 15.93 -101.28
CA ARG A 148 93.12 17.26 -101.71
C ARG A 148 93.62 17.63 -103.12
N ASP A 149 92.82 18.49 -103.76
CA ASP A 149 93.14 19.46 -104.81
C ASP A 149 92.67 19.20 -106.26
N CYS A 150 92.26 20.33 -106.86
CA CYS A 150 91.93 20.63 -108.26
C CYS A 150 90.44 20.55 -108.67
N ARG A 151 89.76 21.71 -108.60
CA ARG A 151 88.67 22.15 -109.51
C ARG A 151 89.27 22.52 -110.89
N PRO A 152 88.50 22.82 -111.96
CA PRO A 152 87.04 22.71 -112.23
C PRO A 152 86.72 22.10 -113.62
N GLY A 153 85.42 21.93 -113.96
CA GLY A 153 84.99 21.94 -115.38
C GLY A 153 83.87 20.99 -115.79
N THR A 154 82.70 21.57 -116.06
CA THR A 154 81.78 21.31 -117.19
C THR A 154 81.43 19.89 -117.65
N ARG A 155 80.10 19.64 -117.64
CA ARG A 155 79.27 19.11 -118.75
C ARG A 155 79.59 17.69 -119.27
N THR A 156 78.62 16.78 -119.14
CA THR A 156 77.85 16.17 -120.25
C THR A 156 76.82 15.18 -119.71
N THR A 157 75.89 14.86 -120.60
CA THR A 157 74.50 14.42 -120.42
C THR A 157 74.27 12.98 -120.91
N TYR A 158 73.35 12.26 -120.23
CA TYR A 158 72.44 11.15 -120.66
C TYR A 158 72.99 9.73 -120.99
N PRO A 159 72.17 8.63 -121.06
CA PRO A 159 70.79 8.35 -120.53
C PRO A 159 70.56 6.92 -119.93
N SER A 160 69.32 6.66 -119.44
CA SER A 160 68.57 5.37 -119.26
C SER A 160 68.13 5.10 -117.80
N GLY A 161 66.88 4.78 -117.42
CA GLY A 161 65.59 4.60 -118.10
C GLY A 161 64.54 4.03 -117.12
N ARG A 162 63.26 4.48 -117.25
CA ARG A 162 62.00 4.15 -116.51
C ARG A 162 61.84 4.67 -115.06
N THR A 163 60.69 5.14 -114.55
CA THR A 163 59.46 5.88 -114.97
C THR A 163 58.55 5.89 -113.72
N PRO A 164 58.11 7.05 -113.17
CA PRO A 164 57.09 7.06 -112.11
C PRO A 164 55.77 7.72 -112.56
N THR A 165 54.66 7.35 -111.92
CA THR A 165 53.36 8.05 -112.02
C THR A 165 52.78 8.30 -110.63
N PRO A 166 52.28 9.53 -110.35
CA PRO A 166 51.58 9.88 -109.11
C PRO A 166 50.07 10.04 -109.36
N THR A 167 49.22 9.71 -108.38
CA THR A 167 47.81 10.17 -108.36
C THR A 167 47.32 10.47 -106.94
N THR A 168 47.16 11.76 -106.69
CA THR A 168 46.28 12.42 -105.71
C THR A 168 44.80 12.08 -105.93
N TYR A 169 43.93 12.14 -104.90
CA TYR A 169 42.55 12.74 -104.85
C TYR A 169 41.79 12.33 -103.54
N PRO A 170 40.67 12.97 -103.13
CA PRO A 170 40.43 13.52 -101.79
C PRO A 170 39.10 13.06 -101.11
N TYR A 171 38.80 13.66 -99.95
CA TYR A 171 37.58 13.62 -99.10
C TYR A 171 36.21 13.80 -99.81
N PRO A 172 35.06 13.35 -99.23
CA PRO A 172 34.28 14.06 -98.16
C PRO A 172 33.54 13.13 -97.13
N SER A 173 33.34 13.49 -95.84
CA SER A 173 32.21 14.19 -95.14
C SER A 173 30.78 13.61 -95.30
N THR A 174 30.12 13.15 -94.20
CA THR A 174 29.01 13.82 -93.44
C THR A 174 28.39 12.91 -92.35
N MET A 175 27.64 13.53 -91.42
CA MET A 175 27.15 13.11 -90.08
C MET A 175 25.86 12.28 -90.01
N HIS A 176 25.60 11.64 -88.84
CA HIS A 176 24.42 11.73 -87.92
C HIS A 176 24.25 10.43 -87.07
N ILE A 177 24.38 10.44 -85.74
CA ILE A 177 23.39 10.69 -84.64
C ILE A 177 22.20 9.69 -84.58
N GLY A 178 22.11 8.97 -83.45
CA GLY A 178 20.92 8.23 -82.99
C GLY A 178 21.14 7.66 -81.57
N SER A 179 20.21 7.98 -80.67
CA SER A 179 20.15 7.61 -79.24
C SER A 179 19.24 6.40 -78.99
N GLU A 180 19.27 5.89 -77.75
CA GLU A 180 18.26 5.08 -77.01
C GLU A 180 18.50 3.57 -76.77
N GLU A 181 18.63 3.29 -75.47
CA GLU A 181 17.98 2.27 -74.62
C GLU A 181 18.08 0.75 -74.86
N MET A 182 18.59 0.10 -73.80
CA MET A 182 18.02 -1.04 -73.05
C MET A 182 17.76 -2.39 -73.78
N GLN A 183 18.49 -3.44 -73.36
CA GLN A 183 17.94 -4.63 -72.64
C GLN A 183 18.83 -5.88 -72.77
N GLN A 184 19.17 -6.40 -71.59
CA GLN A 184 19.37 -7.80 -71.18
C GLN A 184 19.39 -8.91 -72.27
N LYS A 185 20.46 -9.72 -72.27
CA LYS A 185 20.35 -11.18 -72.49
C LYS A 185 21.25 -11.98 -71.55
N LYS A 186 20.60 -12.78 -70.70
CA LYS A 186 21.13 -13.91 -69.94
C LYS A 186 21.85 -14.90 -70.87
N LYS A 187 22.95 -15.50 -70.41
CA LYS A 187 23.29 -16.90 -70.71
C LYS A 187 23.95 -17.59 -69.50
N LYS A 188 23.26 -18.63 -69.01
CA LYS A 188 23.76 -19.68 -68.12
C LYS A 188 24.66 -20.63 -68.91
N GLN A 189 25.82 -21.01 -68.36
CA GLN A 189 26.50 -22.32 -68.53
C GLN A 189 27.33 -22.51 -67.24
N LYS A 190 27.02 -23.42 -66.29
CA LYS A 190 27.15 -24.89 -66.29
C LYS A 190 28.44 -25.43 -66.94
N SER A 191 29.45 -25.65 -66.10
CA SER A 191 30.28 -26.87 -65.94
C SER A 191 31.46 -26.46 -65.04
N GLY A 192 31.78 -27.09 -63.91
CA GLY A 192 31.78 -28.52 -63.67
C GLY A 192 33.06 -29.15 -64.22
N PHE A 193 34.24 -28.62 -63.88
CA PHE A 193 35.52 -29.25 -64.20
C PHE A 193 36.11 -29.90 -62.96
N ALA A 194 35.93 -31.22 -62.86
CA ALA A 194 36.63 -32.08 -61.91
C ALA A 194 38.03 -32.37 -62.47
N VAL A 195 39.07 -31.95 -61.76
CA VAL A 195 40.43 -32.43 -62.02
C VAL A 195 40.56 -33.80 -61.35
N ARG A 196 40.41 -34.86 -62.15
CA ARG A 196 40.90 -36.20 -61.82
C ARG A 196 42.42 -36.13 -61.74
N GLY A 197 42.97 -36.51 -60.59
CA GLY A 197 44.34 -36.97 -60.51
C GLY A 197 44.51 -38.22 -61.38
N ASN A 198 45.55 -38.22 -62.19
CA ASN A 198 46.27 -39.40 -62.66
C ASN A 198 47.59 -38.92 -63.28
N ALA A 199 48.65 -38.96 -62.48
CA ALA A 199 50.01 -38.88 -62.97
C ALA A 199 50.48 -40.29 -63.37
N PRO A 200 51.02 -40.51 -64.59
CA PRO A 200 51.94 -41.60 -64.83
C PRO A 200 53.36 -41.13 -64.51
N SER A 201 53.99 -41.84 -63.58
CA SER A 201 55.42 -41.76 -63.26
C SER A 201 56.24 -42.26 -64.45
N LEU A 202 57.12 -41.42 -65.00
CA LEU A 202 58.27 -41.84 -65.79
C LEU A 202 59.54 -41.68 -64.94
N MET A 203 59.96 -42.78 -64.32
CA MET A 203 61.32 -42.99 -63.82
C MET A 203 61.93 -44.18 -64.57
N ASN A 204 63.27 -44.12 -64.72
CA ASN A 204 64.20 -45.09 -65.30
C ASN A 204 64.54 -44.91 -66.78
N ILE A 205 65.52 -44.04 -67.05
CA ILE A 205 66.62 -44.36 -67.98
C ILE A 205 67.93 -43.86 -67.35
N THR A 206 68.56 -44.74 -66.57
CA THR A 206 69.97 -44.63 -66.19
C THR A 206 70.77 -45.67 -66.97
N GLN A 207 71.71 -45.15 -67.76
CA GLN A 207 73.03 -45.73 -68.07
C GLN A 207 73.11 -47.04 -68.88
N ALA A 208 73.75 -46.96 -70.06
CA ALA A 208 75.05 -47.61 -70.35
C ALA A 208 75.37 -47.57 -71.85
N ILE A 209 76.36 -46.78 -72.30
CA ILE A 209 77.12 -46.98 -73.57
C ILE A 209 78.57 -46.45 -73.39
N PRO A 210 79.63 -47.16 -73.86
CA PRO A 210 81.03 -47.03 -73.40
C PRO A 210 81.89 -46.02 -74.19
N PRO A 211 83.14 -45.73 -73.76
CA PRO A 211 84.00 -44.71 -74.38
C PRO A 211 84.96 -45.33 -75.40
N ASN A 212 84.89 -44.88 -76.66
CA ASN A 212 86.04 -44.61 -77.53
C ASN A 212 85.61 -44.40 -78.99
N LYS A 213 86.00 -43.26 -79.59
CA LYS A 213 86.85 -43.21 -80.80
C LYS A 213 87.11 -41.75 -81.18
N VAL A 214 88.40 -41.43 -81.13
CA VAL A 214 89.15 -40.33 -81.76
C VAL A 214 88.44 -39.70 -82.97
N LEU A 215 88.15 -38.40 -82.88
CA LEU A 215 87.85 -37.55 -84.03
C LEU A 215 88.90 -36.44 -84.13
N ARG A 216 89.62 -36.51 -85.24
CA ARG A 216 90.75 -35.72 -85.68
C ARG A 216 90.40 -34.23 -85.71
N THR A 217 91.09 -33.41 -84.93
CA THR A 217 91.00 -31.94 -84.96
C THR A 217 91.47 -31.42 -86.32
N ILE A 218 90.54 -31.05 -87.18
CA ILE A 218 90.81 -30.13 -88.29
C ILE A 218 90.51 -28.73 -87.74
N TYR A 219 91.58 -27.98 -87.44
CA TYR A 219 91.49 -26.60 -86.98
C TYR A 219 91.20 -25.69 -88.17
N MET A 220 89.96 -25.22 -88.29
CA MET A 220 89.58 -24.05 -89.09
C MET A 220 89.61 -22.81 -88.17
N PRO A 221 90.20 -21.67 -88.58
CA PRO A 221 90.16 -20.43 -87.82
C PRO A 221 88.70 -19.96 -87.61
N ASN A 222 88.18 -20.15 -86.41
CA ASN A 222 86.76 -19.96 -86.10
C ASN A 222 86.58 -18.81 -85.10
N GLU A 223 86.54 -17.56 -85.57
CA GLU A 223 85.93 -16.45 -84.80
C GLU A 223 84.51 -16.80 -84.33
N GLN A 224 83.80 -17.60 -85.15
CA GLN A 224 82.51 -18.18 -84.82
C GLN A 224 82.59 -19.13 -83.61
N THR A 225 83.68 -19.90 -83.40
CA THR A 225 83.83 -20.74 -82.19
C THR A 225 84.21 -19.94 -80.96
N ALA A 226 84.98 -18.86 -81.10
CA ALA A 226 85.27 -17.94 -80.00
C ALA A 226 84.00 -17.14 -79.59
N ALA A 227 83.18 -16.76 -80.57
CA ALA A 227 81.86 -16.19 -80.32
C ALA A 227 80.90 -17.22 -79.69
N LEU A 228 80.89 -18.46 -80.18
CA LEU A 228 80.07 -19.55 -79.64
C LEU A 228 80.50 -19.95 -78.22
N THR A 229 81.79 -19.95 -77.89
CA THR A 229 82.26 -20.22 -76.52
C THR A 229 81.86 -19.10 -75.57
N LYS A 230 81.97 -17.83 -75.99
CA LYS A 230 81.44 -16.70 -75.20
C LYS A 230 79.91 -16.72 -75.07
N THR A 231 79.17 -17.16 -76.09
CA THR A 231 77.71 -17.32 -75.95
C THR A 231 77.36 -18.49 -75.05
N ILE A 232 78.10 -19.60 -75.11
CA ILE A 232 77.95 -20.73 -74.17
C ILE A 232 78.26 -20.27 -72.73
N GLU A 233 79.34 -19.52 -72.50
CA GLU A 233 79.67 -18.98 -71.17
C GLU A 233 78.62 -17.99 -70.66
N ASN A 234 78.07 -17.13 -71.54
CA ASN A 234 76.99 -16.22 -71.18
C ASN A 234 75.69 -16.99 -70.88
N LEU A 235 75.36 -18.02 -71.67
CA LEU A 235 74.22 -18.88 -71.42
C LEU A 235 74.39 -19.70 -70.12
N GLN A 236 75.61 -20.14 -69.79
CA GLN A 236 75.92 -20.80 -68.53
C GLN A 236 75.75 -19.85 -67.34
N LYS A 237 76.26 -18.61 -67.42
CA LYS A 237 76.04 -17.59 -66.38
C LYS A 237 74.57 -17.21 -66.23
N GLN A 238 73.83 -17.14 -67.34
CA GLN A 238 72.39 -16.92 -67.31
C GLN A 238 71.67 -18.10 -66.64
N LEU A 239 72.08 -19.34 -66.93
CA LEU A 239 71.53 -20.53 -66.30
C LEU A 239 71.81 -20.56 -64.79
N GLU A 240 73.04 -20.24 -64.36
CA GLU A 240 73.42 -20.15 -62.94
C GLU A 240 72.66 -19.02 -62.22
N ALA A 241 72.53 -17.84 -62.82
CA ALA A 241 71.74 -16.75 -62.26
C ALA A 241 70.25 -17.12 -62.16
N HIS A 242 69.70 -17.82 -63.17
CA HIS A 242 68.35 -18.35 -63.12
C HIS A 242 68.19 -19.42 -62.02
N GLN A 243 69.17 -20.31 -61.84
CA GLN A 243 69.17 -21.30 -60.76
C GLN A 243 69.17 -20.63 -59.38
N GLN A 244 70.05 -19.66 -59.16
CA GLN A 244 70.09 -18.89 -57.91
C GLN A 244 68.79 -18.10 -57.67
N LEU A 245 68.19 -17.53 -58.72
CA LEU A 245 66.88 -16.87 -58.63
C LEU A 245 65.76 -17.86 -58.29
N THR A 246 65.81 -19.08 -58.85
CA THR A 246 64.83 -20.11 -58.50
C THR A 246 65.02 -20.64 -57.09
N GLU A 247 66.26 -20.82 -56.63
CA GLU A 247 66.57 -21.24 -55.27
C GLU A 247 66.14 -20.19 -54.25
N THR A 248 66.47 -18.92 -54.47
CA THR A 248 66.00 -17.82 -53.61
C THR A 248 64.48 -17.70 -53.62
N ARG A 249 63.83 -17.93 -54.77
CA ARG A 249 62.36 -17.97 -54.85
C ARG A 249 61.77 -19.16 -54.08
N ILE A 250 62.37 -20.35 -54.18
CA ILE A 250 61.96 -21.53 -53.43
C ILE A 250 62.13 -21.27 -51.93
N GLN A 251 63.26 -20.68 -51.52
CA GLN A 251 63.54 -20.32 -50.13
C GLN A 251 62.50 -19.33 -49.60
N ALA A 252 62.19 -18.25 -50.33
CA ALA A 252 61.17 -17.28 -49.94
C ALA A 252 59.76 -17.91 -49.82
N LEU A 253 59.43 -18.88 -50.69
CA LEU A 253 58.18 -19.63 -50.57
C LEU A 253 58.19 -20.54 -49.33
N LEU A 254 59.29 -21.24 -49.05
CA LEU A 254 59.44 -22.06 -47.85
C LEU A 254 59.33 -21.24 -46.56
N ASP A 255 59.97 -20.06 -46.52
CA ASP A 255 59.88 -19.12 -45.42
C ASP A 255 58.44 -18.60 -45.26
N GLY A 256 57.76 -18.27 -46.36
CA GLY A 256 56.34 -17.90 -46.36
C GLY A 256 55.42 -18.99 -45.82
N PHE A 257 55.64 -20.26 -46.21
CA PHE A 257 54.91 -21.39 -45.65
C PHE A 257 55.21 -21.61 -44.17
N ALA A 258 56.45 -21.39 -43.73
CA ALA A 258 56.83 -21.49 -42.33
C ALA A 258 56.14 -20.41 -41.48
N GLU A 259 56.09 -19.17 -41.98
CA GLU A 259 55.37 -18.08 -41.32
C GLU A 259 53.86 -18.34 -41.26
N GLU A 260 53.25 -18.80 -42.34
CA GLU A 260 51.82 -19.10 -42.38
C GLU A 260 51.48 -20.23 -41.41
N LYS A 261 52.29 -21.30 -41.39
CA LYS A 261 52.15 -22.38 -40.42
C LYS A 261 52.30 -21.89 -38.98
N ALA A 262 53.25 -21.00 -38.70
CA ALA A 262 53.42 -20.41 -37.38
C ALA A 262 52.22 -19.54 -36.97
N LYS A 263 51.68 -18.74 -37.90
CA LYS A 263 50.46 -17.94 -37.68
C LYS A 263 49.24 -18.82 -37.40
N ILE A 264 49.06 -19.92 -38.15
CA ILE A 264 47.98 -20.89 -37.93
C ILE A 264 48.13 -21.55 -36.55
N LEU A 265 49.33 -21.99 -36.16
CA LEU A 265 49.56 -22.61 -34.85
C LEU A 265 49.29 -21.64 -33.70
N LEU A 266 49.74 -20.38 -33.81
CA LEU A 266 49.47 -19.37 -32.80
C LEU A 266 47.97 -19.06 -32.69
N HIS A 267 47.27 -19.01 -33.82
CA HIS A 267 45.82 -18.84 -33.83
C HIS A 267 45.09 -20.05 -33.21
N GLN A 268 45.53 -21.28 -33.48
CA GLN A 268 45.01 -22.49 -32.85
C GLN A 268 45.20 -22.45 -31.34
N GLN A 269 46.39 -22.10 -30.85
CA GLN A 269 46.67 -21.93 -29.43
C GLN A 269 45.74 -20.89 -28.78
N GLN A 270 45.52 -19.75 -29.43
CA GLN A 270 44.59 -18.73 -28.92
C GLN A 270 43.13 -19.23 -28.85
N ILE A 271 42.71 -20.04 -29.82
CA ILE A 271 41.37 -20.66 -29.79
C ILE A 271 41.29 -21.68 -28.66
N GLU A 272 42.31 -22.53 -28.49
CA GLU A 272 42.38 -23.52 -27.41
C GLU A 272 42.35 -22.85 -26.03
N GLU A 273 43.12 -21.78 -25.83
CA GLU A 273 43.10 -20.99 -24.59
C GLU A 273 41.72 -20.39 -24.32
N LYS A 274 41.06 -19.82 -25.33
CA LYS A 274 39.70 -19.28 -25.21
C LYS A 274 38.69 -20.38 -24.90
N ASN A 275 38.78 -21.53 -25.55
CA ASN A 275 37.93 -22.68 -25.27
C ASN A 275 38.12 -23.15 -23.81
N ALA A 276 39.36 -23.28 -23.34
CA ALA A 276 39.65 -23.65 -21.96
C ALA A 276 39.12 -22.63 -20.94
N GLN A 277 39.13 -21.33 -21.27
CA GLN A 277 38.53 -20.29 -20.43
C GLN A 277 37.00 -20.41 -20.39
N LEU A 278 36.35 -20.62 -21.55
CA LEU A 278 34.90 -20.81 -21.65
C LEU A 278 34.46 -22.07 -20.91
N GLU A 279 35.18 -23.19 -21.03
CA GLU A 279 34.93 -24.41 -20.29
C GLU A 279 35.01 -24.19 -18.78
N LYS A 280 36.05 -23.47 -18.30
CA LYS A 280 36.16 -23.09 -16.89
C LYS A 280 35.00 -22.20 -16.43
N GLN A 281 34.53 -21.27 -17.26
CA GLN A 281 33.37 -20.43 -16.93
C GLN A 281 32.08 -21.26 -16.86
N VAL A 282 31.85 -22.14 -17.82
CA VAL A 282 30.71 -23.06 -17.84
C VAL A 282 30.71 -23.97 -16.62
N GLU A 283 31.87 -24.50 -16.24
CA GLU A 283 32.01 -25.34 -15.05
C GLU A 283 31.73 -24.56 -13.76
N LYS A 284 32.19 -23.30 -13.67
CA LYS A 284 31.87 -22.41 -12.54
C LYS A 284 30.38 -22.11 -12.46
N THR A 285 29.73 -21.76 -13.58
CA THR A 285 28.29 -21.46 -13.58
C THR A 285 27.45 -22.68 -13.26
N LYS A 286 27.83 -23.88 -13.75
CA LYS A 286 27.21 -25.15 -13.35
C LYS A 286 27.30 -25.38 -11.85
N ARG A 287 28.47 -25.20 -11.24
CA ARG A 287 28.65 -25.37 -9.78
C ARG A 287 27.79 -24.40 -8.99
N VAL A 288 27.79 -23.12 -9.38
CA VAL A 288 26.93 -22.10 -8.75
C VAL A 288 25.47 -22.50 -8.88
N LEU A 289 25.02 -22.92 -10.06
CA LEU A 289 23.64 -23.36 -10.28
C LEU A 289 23.27 -24.57 -9.41
N THR A 290 24.15 -25.57 -9.31
CA THR A 290 23.89 -26.73 -8.45
C THR A 290 23.81 -26.34 -6.98
N GLN A 291 24.66 -25.40 -6.54
CA GLN A 291 24.69 -24.92 -5.17
C GLN A 291 23.43 -24.09 -4.86
N THR A 292 23.06 -23.15 -5.72
CA THR A 292 21.85 -22.34 -5.54
C THR A 292 20.57 -23.18 -5.60
N THR A 293 20.52 -24.20 -6.46
CA THR A 293 19.39 -25.13 -6.51
C THR A 293 19.28 -25.94 -5.22
N LYS A 294 20.42 -26.42 -4.69
CA LYS A 294 20.46 -27.11 -3.40
C LYS A 294 20.00 -26.21 -2.26
N ASP A 295 20.51 -24.99 -2.20
CA ASP A 295 20.17 -24.02 -1.15
C ASP A 295 18.68 -23.64 -1.22
N TYR A 296 18.15 -23.46 -2.43
CA TYR A 296 16.72 -23.24 -2.65
C TYR A 296 15.86 -24.40 -2.14
N LEU A 297 16.23 -25.65 -2.46
CA LEU A 297 15.47 -26.82 -2.00
C LEU A 297 15.51 -26.97 -0.48
N VAL A 298 16.67 -26.72 0.14
CA VAL A 298 16.81 -26.72 1.60
C VAL A 298 15.97 -25.60 2.22
N LEU A 299 16.01 -24.40 1.66
CA LEU A 299 15.23 -23.26 2.16
C LEU A 299 13.74 -23.50 2.02
N ARG A 300 13.29 -24.09 0.90
CA ARG A 300 11.90 -24.49 0.69
C ARG A 300 11.45 -25.51 1.73
N HIS A 301 12.24 -26.54 1.99
CA HIS A 301 11.92 -27.53 3.03
C HIS A 301 11.84 -26.88 4.42
N LYS A 302 12.82 -26.06 4.78
CA LYS A 302 12.82 -25.34 6.06
C LYS A 302 11.60 -24.43 6.20
N SER A 303 11.24 -23.70 5.15
CA SER A 303 10.04 -22.86 5.12
C SER A 303 8.77 -23.68 5.38
N GLN A 304 8.60 -24.81 4.68
CA GLN A 304 7.46 -25.70 4.89
C GLN A 304 7.43 -26.27 6.32
N GLU A 305 8.58 -26.61 6.88
CA GLU A 305 8.69 -27.10 8.25
C GLU A 305 8.33 -26.02 9.28
N THR A 306 8.81 -24.78 9.09
CA THR A 306 8.44 -23.64 9.94
C THR A 306 6.96 -23.29 9.82
N GLU A 307 6.37 -23.35 8.64
CA GLU A 307 4.92 -23.15 8.44
C GLU A 307 4.13 -24.22 9.17
N ARG A 308 4.55 -25.50 9.09
CA ARG A 308 3.89 -26.60 9.79
C ARG A 308 3.96 -26.42 11.31
N LEU A 309 5.12 -26.04 11.85
CA LEU A 309 5.29 -25.75 13.28
C LEU A 309 4.42 -24.57 13.73
N ALA A 310 4.40 -23.48 12.96
CA ALA A 310 3.54 -22.32 13.25
C ALA A 310 2.05 -22.70 13.23
N HIS A 311 1.62 -23.56 12.30
CA HIS A 311 0.25 -24.08 12.28
C HIS A 311 -0.07 -24.93 13.51
N GLU A 312 0.88 -25.75 13.97
CA GLU A 312 0.73 -26.55 15.18
C GLU A 312 0.63 -25.67 16.44
N GLU A 313 1.48 -24.65 16.55
CA GLU A 313 1.44 -23.67 17.65
C GLU A 313 0.11 -22.90 17.67
N ILE A 314 -0.36 -22.44 16.51
CA ILE A 314 -1.67 -21.76 16.37
C ILE A 314 -2.79 -22.70 16.78
N PHE A 315 -2.74 -23.98 16.37
CA PHE A 315 -3.74 -24.96 16.76
C PHE A 315 -3.77 -25.19 18.28
N GLN A 316 -2.60 -25.35 18.90
CA GLN A 316 -2.49 -25.47 20.36
C GLN A 316 -3.01 -24.22 21.09
N ALA A 317 -2.69 -23.03 20.57
CA ALA A 317 -3.20 -21.77 21.13
C ALA A 317 -4.72 -21.66 20.99
N LYS A 318 -5.30 -22.04 19.84
CA LYS A 318 -6.75 -22.09 19.62
C LYS A 318 -7.43 -23.05 20.60
N GLN A 319 -6.89 -24.25 20.79
CA GLN A 319 -7.45 -25.21 21.73
C GLN A 319 -7.42 -24.68 23.18
N LYS A 320 -6.34 -24.01 23.58
CA LYS A 320 -6.27 -23.34 24.90
C LYS A 320 -7.31 -22.23 25.01
N CYS A 321 -7.48 -21.40 23.98
CA CYS A 321 -8.51 -20.36 23.96
C CYS A 321 -9.91 -20.95 24.04
N GLU A 322 -10.21 -22.01 23.29
CA GLU A 322 -11.50 -22.71 23.35
C GLU A 322 -11.77 -23.24 24.76
N ASN A 323 -10.79 -23.90 25.38
CA ASN A 323 -10.92 -24.38 26.75
C ASN A 323 -11.20 -23.23 27.73
N LEU A 324 -10.41 -22.15 27.68
CA LEU A 324 -10.62 -20.97 28.53
C LEU A 324 -11.97 -20.31 28.29
N VAL A 325 -12.45 -20.26 27.04
CA VAL A 325 -13.79 -19.76 26.73
C VAL A 325 -14.85 -20.66 27.36
N THR A 326 -14.73 -21.98 27.26
CA THR A 326 -15.70 -22.90 27.89
C THR A 326 -15.69 -22.82 29.43
N GLU A 327 -14.52 -22.57 30.03
CA GLU A 327 -14.42 -22.32 31.48
C GLU A 327 -15.06 -21.00 31.86
N LYS A 328 -14.79 -19.94 31.09
CA LYS A 328 -15.41 -18.63 31.28
C LYS A 328 -16.94 -18.71 31.13
N THR A 329 -17.47 -19.40 30.11
CA THR A 329 -18.92 -19.54 29.93
C THR A 329 -19.55 -20.26 31.12
N LYS A 330 -18.96 -21.37 31.58
CA LYS A 330 -19.42 -22.10 32.77
C LYS A 330 -19.40 -21.22 34.03
N LEU A 331 -18.36 -20.41 34.22
CA LEU A 331 -18.30 -19.48 35.36
C LEU A 331 -19.35 -18.38 35.24
N THR A 332 -19.57 -17.82 34.04
CA THR A 332 -20.60 -16.80 33.84
C THR A 332 -22.01 -17.36 34.04
N GLU A 333 -22.25 -18.61 33.65
CA GLU A 333 -23.52 -19.31 33.92
C GLU A 333 -23.74 -19.50 35.41
N LYS A 334 -22.72 -19.97 36.16
CA LYS A 334 -22.80 -20.10 37.62
C LYS A 334 -23.09 -18.77 38.31
N VAL A 335 -22.36 -17.71 37.94
CA VAL A 335 -22.60 -16.36 38.50
C VAL A 335 -24.00 -15.87 38.15
N ARG A 336 -24.50 -16.16 36.94
CA ARG A 336 -25.86 -15.82 36.53
C ARG A 336 -26.91 -16.58 37.35
N GLU A 337 -26.68 -17.86 37.63
CA GLU A 337 -27.55 -18.69 38.47
C GLU A 337 -27.57 -18.19 39.92
N GLU A 338 -26.40 -17.90 40.50
CA GLU A 338 -26.26 -17.34 41.84
C GLU A 338 -26.95 -15.99 41.96
N THR A 339 -26.72 -15.07 41.01
CA THR A 339 -27.38 -13.75 41.00
C THR A 339 -28.89 -13.85 40.79
N ASN A 340 -29.37 -14.81 40.01
CA ASN A 340 -30.82 -15.09 39.90
C ASN A 340 -31.38 -15.61 41.22
N ALA A 341 -30.71 -16.57 41.86
CA ALA A 341 -31.14 -17.11 43.15
C ALA A 341 -31.20 -16.02 44.22
N LEU A 342 -30.18 -15.16 44.32
CA LEU A 342 -30.20 -14.02 45.24
C LEU A 342 -31.34 -13.04 44.92
N ARG A 343 -31.60 -12.75 43.64
CA ARG A 343 -32.72 -11.89 43.24
C ARG A 343 -34.07 -12.47 43.66
N GLU A 344 -34.26 -13.77 43.51
CA GLU A 344 -35.50 -14.43 43.94
C GLU A 344 -35.66 -14.38 45.46
N VAL A 345 -34.60 -14.64 46.23
CA VAL A 345 -34.64 -14.53 47.70
C VAL A 345 -34.99 -13.10 48.14
N VAL A 346 -34.32 -12.09 47.58
CA VAL A 346 -34.62 -10.67 47.91
C VAL A 346 -36.06 -10.31 47.51
N ARG A 347 -36.56 -10.83 46.39
CA ARG A 347 -37.95 -10.64 45.96
C ARG A 347 -38.93 -11.29 46.92
N GLU A 348 -38.65 -12.51 47.38
CA GLU A 348 -39.47 -13.24 48.35
C GLU A 348 -39.51 -12.53 49.71
N GLU A 349 -38.36 -12.11 50.24
CA GLU A 349 -38.26 -11.31 51.47
C GLU A 349 -38.99 -9.97 51.33
N GLY A 350 -38.83 -9.28 50.19
CA GLY A 350 -39.58 -8.07 49.87
C GLY A 350 -41.10 -8.30 49.85
N ASN A 351 -41.56 -9.40 49.27
CA ASN A 351 -42.98 -9.76 49.26
C ASN A 351 -43.50 -10.09 50.67
N GLN A 352 -42.71 -10.80 51.48
CA GLN A 352 -43.07 -11.13 52.86
C GLN A 352 -43.24 -9.87 53.71
N THR A 353 -42.26 -8.95 53.67
CA THR A 353 -42.35 -7.68 54.39
C THR A 353 -43.55 -6.83 53.95
N VAL A 354 -43.86 -6.77 52.66
CA VAL A 354 -45.07 -6.11 52.14
C VAL A 354 -46.35 -6.75 52.69
N LEU A 355 -46.42 -8.09 52.75
CA LEU A 355 -47.56 -8.80 53.33
C LEU A 355 -47.71 -8.52 54.82
N GLU A 356 -46.61 -8.48 55.58
CA GLU A 356 -46.61 -8.14 56.99
C GLU A 356 -47.14 -6.71 57.24
N PHE A 357 -46.63 -5.71 56.51
CA PHE A 357 -47.12 -4.33 56.61
C PHE A 357 -48.59 -4.21 56.20
N ARG A 358 -49.02 -4.93 55.16
CA ARG A 358 -50.43 -4.98 54.77
C ARG A 358 -51.30 -5.57 55.88
N ASN A 359 -50.89 -6.67 56.49
CA ASN A 359 -51.61 -7.30 57.59
C ASN A 359 -51.65 -6.40 58.83
N GLN A 360 -50.56 -5.69 59.12
CA GLN A 360 -50.50 -4.71 60.20
C GLN A 360 -51.47 -3.55 59.93
N ALA A 361 -51.48 -3.00 58.72
CA ALA A 361 -52.41 -1.94 58.33
C ALA A 361 -53.87 -2.40 58.48
N LEU A 362 -54.20 -3.60 57.99
CA LEU A 362 -55.54 -4.18 58.15
C LEU A 362 -55.92 -4.38 59.63
N SER A 363 -54.97 -4.79 60.48
CA SER A 363 -55.23 -4.91 61.92
C SER A 363 -55.53 -3.54 62.54
N ARG A 364 -54.76 -2.51 62.21
CA ARG A 364 -54.99 -1.15 62.73
C ARG A 364 -56.29 -0.54 62.19
N GLU A 365 -56.68 -0.86 60.96
CA GLU A 365 -57.99 -0.49 60.43
C GLU A 365 -59.14 -1.15 61.22
N ARG A 366 -59.01 -2.43 61.59
CA ARG A 366 -59.98 -3.11 62.46
C ARG A 366 -60.05 -2.47 63.84
N ASP A 367 -58.90 -2.18 64.46
CA ASP A 367 -58.84 -1.51 65.77
C ASP A 367 -59.48 -0.12 65.71
N LEU A 368 -59.22 0.66 64.65
CA LEU A 368 -59.85 1.95 64.42
C LEU A 368 -61.36 1.81 64.22
N HIS A 369 -61.82 0.75 63.55
CA HIS A 369 -63.25 0.49 63.38
C HIS A 369 -63.92 0.21 64.74
N ILE A 370 -63.33 -0.67 65.55
CA ILE A 370 -63.80 -0.96 66.91
C ILE A 370 -63.85 0.32 67.75
N LEU A 371 -62.80 1.16 67.70
CA LEU A 371 -62.77 2.41 68.45
C LEU A 371 -63.84 3.40 67.97
N LYS A 372 -64.09 3.47 66.65
CA LYS A 372 -65.18 4.28 66.07
C LYS A 372 -66.55 3.80 66.55
N GLU A 373 -66.78 2.49 66.59
CA GLU A 373 -68.02 1.91 67.14
C GLU A 373 -68.19 2.22 68.63
N GLN A 374 -67.13 2.06 69.42
CA GLN A 374 -67.14 2.41 70.84
C GLN A 374 -67.41 3.91 71.07
N TYR A 375 -66.78 4.78 70.27
CA TYR A 375 -67.01 6.22 70.33
C TYR A 375 -68.44 6.58 69.93
N ALA A 376 -68.98 5.97 68.88
CA ALA A 376 -70.38 6.15 68.48
C ALA A 376 -71.35 5.70 69.59
N ALA A 377 -71.12 4.55 70.20
CA ALA A 377 -71.92 4.05 71.32
C ALA A 377 -71.86 4.99 72.54
N MET A 378 -70.67 5.51 72.87
CA MET A 378 -70.50 6.50 73.94
C MET A 378 -71.22 7.82 73.60
N GLN A 379 -71.10 8.29 72.36
CA GLN A 379 -71.78 9.50 71.89
C GLN A 379 -73.31 9.33 71.95
N GLU A 380 -73.84 8.18 71.57
CA GLU A 380 -75.25 7.82 71.76
C GLU A 380 -75.66 7.80 73.23
N ALA A 381 -74.84 7.25 74.12
CA ALA A 381 -75.13 7.25 75.56
C ALA A 381 -75.15 8.68 76.14
N CYS A 382 -74.20 9.53 75.76
CA CYS A 382 -74.15 10.93 76.16
C CYS A 382 -75.35 11.73 75.62
N THR A 383 -75.70 11.54 74.34
CA THR A 383 -76.87 12.20 73.74
C THR A 383 -78.18 11.77 74.41
N LYS A 384 -78.35 10.47 74.71
CA LYS A 384 -79.49 9.96 75.51
C LYS A 384 -79.54 10.64 76.89
N ARG A 385 -78.41 10.73 77.59
CA ARG A 385 -78.34 11.41 78.90
C ARG A 385 -78.67 12.90 78.81
N ILE A 386 -78.20 13.59 77.76
CA ILE A 386 -78.55 14.99 77.49
C ILE A 386 -80.06 15.13 77.26
N GLN A 387 -80.66 14.25 76.44
CA GLN A 387 -82.10 14.24 76.20
C GLN A 387 -82.89 14.01 77.51
N ASP A 388 -82.48 13.05 78.34
CA ASP A 388 -83.10 12.80 79.65
C ASP A 388 -83.02 14.02 80.57
N LEU A 389 -81.85 14.67 80.64
CA LEU A 389 -81.67 15.90 81.41
C LEU A 389 -82.53 17.05 80.85
N GLN A 390 -82.63 17.19 79.52
CA GLN A 390 -83.51 18.16 78.88
C GLN A 390 -84.99 17.90 79.22
N VAL A 391 -85.43 16.65 79.22
CA VAL A 391 -86.80 16.27 79.63
C VAL A 391 -87.04 16.57 81.11
N ARG A 392 -86.08 16.29 82.00
CA ARG A 392 -86.19 16.65 83.43
C ARG A 392 -86.25 18.16 83.63
N LEU A 393 -85.40 18.91 82.93
CA LEU A 393 -85.34 20.37 83.01
C LEU A 393 -86.63 21.01 82.49
N THR A 394 -87.19 20.52 81.37
CA THR A 394 -88.48 21.00 80.85
C THR A 394 -89.64 20.70 81.81
N LYS A 395 -89.68 19.52 82.43
CA LYS A 395 -90.64 19.20 83.51
C LYS A 395 -90.48 20.10 84.73
N LEU A 396 -89.26 20.40 85.14
CA LEU A 396 -89.00 21.31 86.26
C LEU A 396 -89.46 22.73 85.91
N ARG A 397 -89.11 23.22 84.72
CA ARG A 397 -89.57 24.52 84.20
C ARG A 397 -91.10 24.61 84.13
N SER A 398 -91.79 23.56 83.70
CA SER A 398 -93.26 23.57 83.66
C SER A 398 -93.87 23.60 85.07
N ARG A 399 -93.29 22.86 86.03
CA ARG A 399 -93.68 22.91 87.45
C ARG A 399 -93.47 24.30 88.05
N TYR A 400 -92.30 24.91 87.85
CA TYR A 400 -92.05 26.28 88.30
C TYR A 400 -93.03 27.26 87.66
N ARG A 401 -93.28 27.16 86.34
CA ARG A 401 -94.30 27.99 85.67
C ARG A 401 -95.71 27.78 86.26
N SER A 402 -96.10 26.56 86.61
CA SER A 402 -97.41 26.31 87.24
C SER A 402 -97.49 26.87 88.66
N LEU A 403 -96.40 26.77 89.43
CA LEU A 403 -96.32 27.31 90.78
C LEU A 403 -96.32 28.83 90.75
N ASP A 404 -95.59 29.43 89.83
CA ASP A 404 -95.55 30.88 89.64
C ASP A 404 -96.91 31.42 89.19
N LYS A 405 -97.59 30.73 88.25
CA LYS A 405 -99.00 31.03 87.91
C LYS A 405 -99.92 30.91 89.12
N ARG A 406 -99.78 29.86 89.93
CA ARG A 406 -100.58 29.69 91.15
C ARG A 406 -100.32 30.81 92.15
N ARG A 407 -99.06 31.16 92.38
CA ARG A 407 -98.65 32.26 93.25
C ARG A 407 -99.20 33.59 92.75
N ALA A 408 -99.16 33.86 91.44
CA ALA A 408 -99.77 35.04 90.86
C ALA A 408 -101.29 35.10 91.13
N MET A 409 -102.00 33.99 90.92
CA MET A 409 -103.45 33.90 91.20
C MET A 409 -103.77 34.05 92.69
N GLU A 410 -102.95 33.48 93.58
CA GLU A 410 -103.08 33.64 95.04
C GLU A 410 -102.79 35.08 95.46
N MET A 411 -101.73 35.70 94.92
CA MET A 411 -101.43 37.12 95.16
C MET A 411 -102.56 38.02 94.67
N GLU A 412 -103.14 37.75 93.51
CA GLU A 412 -104.35 38.45 93.05
C GLU A 412 -105.54 38.25 94.01
N GLY A 413 -105.75 37.02 94.48
CA GLY A 413 -106.76 36.68 95.49
C GLY A 413 -106.58 37.47 96.79
N PHE A 414 -105.39 37.40 97.39
CA PHE A 414 -105.04 38.18 98.58
C PHE A 414 -105.19 39.68 98.34
N THR A 415 -104.81 40.18 97.17
CA THR A 415 -104.95 41.60 96.83
C THR A 415 -106.43 42.00 96.77
N ARG A 416 -107.30 41.14 96.21
CA ARG A 416 -108.76 41.35 96.20
C ARG A 416 -109.36 41.29 97.60
N ASP A 417 -108.94 40.34 98.43
CA ASP A 417 -109.41 40.17 99.81
C ASP A 417 -108.97 41.33 100.70
N LEU A 418 -107.71 41.76 100.60
CA LEU A 418 -107.16 42.90 101.32
C LEU A 418 -107.86 44.20 100.89
N ALA A 419 -108.19 44.35 99.61
CA ALA A 419 -109.05 45.43 99.13
C ALA A 419 -110.48 45.34 99.68
N GLY A 420 -111.02 44.13 99.83
CA GLY A 420 -112.30 43.85 100.47
C GLY A 420 -112.30 44.24 101.94
N LEU A 421 -111.29 43.82 102.71
CA LEU A 421 -111.07 44.16 104.11
C LEU A 421 -110.89 45.66 104.27
N LYS A 422 -110.11 46.33 103.41
CA LYS A 422 -110.00 47.79 103.40
C LYS A 422 -111.36 48.46 103.21
N ARG A 423 -112.20 47.95 102.30
CA ARG A 423 -113.57 48.45 102.11
C ARG A 423 -114.45 48.19 103.34
N HIS A 424 -114.34 47.04 104.01
CA HIS A 424 -115.10 46.75 105.24
C HIS A 424 -114.63 47.61 106.41
N LEU A 425 -113.32 47.79 106.55
CA LEU A 425 -112.71 48.67 107.54
C LEU A 425 -113.14 50.12 107.30
N GLN A 426 -113.18 50.58 106.05
CA GLN A 426 -113.76 51.88 105.71
C GLN A 426 -115.26 51.96 106.05
N LYS A 427 -116.05 50.90 105.81
CA LYS A 427 -117.46 50.87 106.22
C LYS A 427 -117.60 50.95 107.74
N LEU A 428 -116.78 50.22 108.51
CA LEU A 428 -116.77 50.28 109.97
C LEU A 428 -116.28 51.64 110.49
N GLU A 429 -115.26 52.24 109.86
CA GLU A 429 -114.81 53.60 110.15
C GLU A 429 -115.97 54.60 109.95
N VAL A 430 -116.73 54.49 108.86
CA VAL A 430 -117.92 55.33 108.60
C VAL A 430 -119.04 55.08 109.61
N ILE A 431 -119.30 53.82 110.00
CA ILE A 431 -120.34 53.48 110.99
C ILE A 431 -119.98 53.98 112.39
N LEU A 432 -118.71 53.84 112.82
CA LEU A 432 -118.29 54.18 114.18
C LEU A 432 -117.98 55.67 114.36
N TYR A 433 -117.43 56.34 113.36
CA TYR A 433 -116.93 57.73 113.48
C TYR A 433 -117.67 58.74 112.60
N GLY A 434 -118.70 58.34 111.85
CA GLY A 434 -119.49 59.23 110.99
C GLY A 434 -118.74 59.80 109.77
N ARG A 435 -117.42 59.55 109.67
CA ARG A 435 -116.50 59.94 108.59
C ARG A 435 -115.27 59.00 108.60
N GLY A 436 -114.61 58.80 107.46
CA GLY A 436 -113.37 58.01 107.40
C GLY A 436 -112.17 58.73 108.04
N LEU A 437 -111.37 58.00 108.83
CA LEU A 437 -110.17 58.50 109.51
C LEU A 437 -109.07 58.91 108.51
N THR A 438 -108.37 60.00 108.82
CA THR A 438 -107.33 60.60 107.96
C THR A 438 -106.01 59.83 108.04
N ALA A 439 -105.17 59.92 106.99
CA ALA A 439 -103.92 59.17 106.88
C ALA A 439 -102.93 59.44 108.02
N GLN A 440 -103.00 60.62 108.63
CA GLN A 440 -102.12 61.06 109.72
C GLN A 440 -102.44 60.34 111.05
N GLU A 441 -103.71 60.05 111.31
CA GLU A 441 -104.16 59.33 112.52
C GLU A 441 -103.77 57.85 112.51
N ARG A 442 -103.62 57.25 111.31
CA ARG A 442 -103.20 55.84 111.15
C ARG A 442 -101.70 55.63 111.37
N GLN A 443 -100.90 56.68 111.29
CA GLN A 443 -99.44 56.61 111.41
C GLN A 443 -98.97 56.66 112.87
N VAL A 444 -99.77 57.23 113.77
CA VAL A 444 -99.47 57.34 115.22
C VAL A 444 -99.61 55.98 115.94
N LEU A 445 -100.31 55.00 115.35
CA LEU A 445 -100.61 53.71 115.97
C LEU A 445 -99.55 52.60 115.72
N ARG A 446 -98.38 52.92 115.15
CA ARG A 446 -97.30 51.94 114.91
C ARG A 446 -96.11 52.16 115.86
N TYR A 447 -96.07 51.42 116.97
CA TYR A 447 -94.89 51.21 117.81
C TYR A 447 -94.35 49.79 117.52
N ASP A 448 -93.02 49.64 117.41
CA ASP A 448 -92.22 48.39 117.40
C ASP A 448 -91.45 48.04 116.09
N GLU A 449 -90.40 48.81 115.77
CA GLU A 449 -89.38 48.43 114.75
C GLU A 449 -87.98 48.12 115.34
N ASN A 450 -87.81 48.03 116.67
CA ASN A 450 -86.48 47.94 117.30
C ASN A 450 -85.88 46.52 117.46
N TYR A 451 -86.36 45.50 116.74
CA TYR A 451 -85.88 44.11 116.86
C TYR A 451 -85.65 43.41 115.50
N ALA A 452 -84.99 44.08 114.56
CA ALA A 452 -84.52 43.44 113.33
C ALA A 452 -82.98 43.43 113.31
N LEU A 453 -82.38 42.26 113.55
CA LEU A 453 -80.95 41.99 113.31
C LEU A 453 -80.65 42.12 111.82
N ASP A 454 -79.48 42.65 111.49
CA ASP A 454 -79.12 43.00 110.11
C ASP A 454 -78.76 41.74 109.30
N SER A 455 -79.01 41.76 107.99
CA SER A 455 -78.93 40.58 107.11
C SER A 455 -77.54 39.92 107.10
N ASN A 456 -76.49 40.69 107.40
CA ASN A 456 -75.11 40.20 107.44
C ASN A 456 -74.81 39.42 108.73
N GLU A 457 -75.36 39.86 109.87
CA GLU A 457 -75.20 39.18 111.16
C GLU A 457 -75.87 37.79 111.13
N LEU A 458 -77.03 37.70 110.47
CA LEU A 458 -77.72 36.43 110.24
C LEU A 458 -76.91 35.49 109.33
N SER A 459 -76.25 36.02 108.29
CA SER A 459 -75.40 35.23 107.38
C SER A 459 -74.19 34.66 108.12
N ASP A 460 -73.59 35.43 109.01
CA ASP A 460 -72.43 35.00 109.80
C ASP A 460 -72.81 33.92 110.82
N GLU A 461 -73.97 34.04 111.47
CA GLU A 461 -74.51 32.97 112.33
C GLU A 461 -74.82 31.69 111.55
N ILE A 462 -75.38 31.81 110.35
CA ILE A 462 -75.64 30.65 109.47
C ILE A 462 -74.31 29.97 109.08
N ALA A 463 -73.28 30.74 108.73
CA ALA A 463 -71.97 30.20 108.41
C ALA A 463 -71.32 29.51 109.63
N ALA A 464 -71.48 30.08 110.83
CA ALA A 464 -71.01 29.47 112.07
C ALA A 464 -71.72 28.13 112.37
N LEU A 465 -73.04 28.07 112.18
CA LEU A 465 -73.81 26.84 112.34
C LEU A 465 -73.46 25.77 111.29
N GLN A 466 -73.19 26.18 110.05
CA GLN A 466 -72.75 25.27 108.99
C GLN A 466 -71.40 24.63 109.30
N ARG A 467 -70.43 25.38 109.87
CA ARG A 467 -69.16 24.80 110.35
C ARG A 467 -69.41 23.79 111.48
N ARG A 468 -70.26 24.15 112.44
CA ARG A 468 -70.60 23.28 113.57
C ARG A 468 -71.26 21.97 113.13
N LEU A 469 -72.08 22.02 112.08
CA LEU A 469 -72.67 20.83 111.46
C LEU A 469 -71.64 19.98 110.71
N MET A 470 -70.68 20.60 110.02
CA MET A 470 -69.57 19.87 109.38
C MET A 470 -68.74 19.12 110.42
N ASP A 471 -68.38 19.78 111.52
CA ASP A 471 -67.60 19.17 112.60
C ASP A 471 -68.36 17.99 113.25
N LEU A 472 -69.66 18.18 113.56
CA LEU A 472 -70.52 17.09 114.07
C LEU A 472 -70.69 15.95 113.05
N SER A 473 -70.68 16.24 111.75
CA SER A 473 -70.76 15.20 110.72
C SER A 473 -69.46 14.40 110.57
N ALA A 474 -68.30 15.02 110.86
CA ALA A 474 -67.01 14.32 110.92
C ALA A 474 -66.94 13.43 112.16
N ASP A 475 -67.38 13.93 113.33
CA ASP A 475 -67.43 13.14 114.58
C ASP A 475 -68.37 11.93 114.49
N LEU A 476 -69.45 12.01 113.69
CA LEU A 476 -70.36 10.89 113.42
C LEU A 476 -69.84 9.90 112.37
N ALA A 477 -68.79 10.23 111.62
CA ALA A 477 -68.19 9.34 110.62
C ALA A 477 -67.00 8.52 111.19
N GLU A 478 -66.45 8.93 112.34
CA GLU A 478 -65.40 8.21 113.10
C GLU A 478 -65.94 7.35 114.27
N ALA A 479 -67.26 7.33 114.49
CA ALA A 479 -67.98 6.44 115.43
C ALA A 479 -68.79 5.38 114.68
#